data_AF-A0A914PLR1-F1
#
_entry.id   AF-A0A914PLR1-F1
#
_cell.length_a   1.000
_cell.length_b   1.000
_cell.length_c   1.000
_cell.angle_alpha   90.00
_cell.angle_beta   90.00
_cell.angle_gamma   90.00
#
_symmetry.space_group_name_H-M   'P 1'
#
loop_
_entity.id
_entity.type
_entity.pdbx_description
1 polymer ?
#
loop_
_entity_poly.entity_id
_entity_poly.type
_entity_poly.pdbx_seq_one_letter_code
_entity_poly.pdbx_strand_id
1 'polypeptide(L)'
;MKEKLIIVRIPIDILLRFKHLRELTSSPAEVIDALRNRSELVEVSADDDCVRRNPEKPEGNHDEVLKDYKRRSVYIGGFPLRTTFDQLKAYLEMYGNVPSFVTRRDSETQQFRGSIFATFETEQLAQQFLANPTAGIYHGRFLDRKMQLDYEQYRQRKIQLDYERYYAHI
;
A
#
# COMPACT_ATOMS: atom_id res chain seq x y z
N MET A 1 18.68 24.34 -10.30
CA MET A 1 17.33 24.93 -10.37
C MET A 1 16.51 24.25 -9.28
N LYS A 2 16.12 24.94 -8.21
CA LYS A 2 15.27 24.34 -7.17
C LYS A 2 13.87 24.24 -7.78
N GLU A 3 13.34 23.03 -7.92
CA GLU A 3 11.93 22.83 -8.27
C GLU A 3 11.09 23.69 -7.31
N LYS A 4 10.22 24.53 -7.87
CA LYS A 4 9.22 25.24 -7.07
C LYS A 4 8.35 24.16 -6.44
N LEU A 5 8.58 23.84 -5.16
CA LEU A 5 7.60 23.10 -4.37
C LEU A 5 6.29 23.87 -4.50
N ILE A 6 5.32 23.28 -5.19
CA ILE A 6 3.95 23.77 -5.14
C ILE A 6 3.51 23.55 -3.70
N ILE A 7 3.46 24.62 -2.91
CA ILE A 7 3.00 24.57 -1.53
C ILE A 7 1.48 24.43 -1.58
N VAL A 8 1.00 23.20 -1.78
CA VAL A 8 -0.42 22.89 -1.75
C VAL A 8 -0.88 22.98 -0.30
N ARG A 9 -1.73 23.97 -0.01
CA ARG A 9 -2.48 24.06 1.25
C ARG A 9 -3.82 23.39 1.05
N ILE A 10 -4.15 22.46 1.95
CA ILE A 10 -5.41 21.72 1.93
C ILE A 10 -6.21 22.14 3.16
N PRO A 11 -7.38 22.79 2.99
CA PRO A 11 -8.28 23.10 4.09
C PRO A 11 -8.65 21.86 4.93
N ILE A 12 -8.74 22.02 6.25
CA ILE A 12 -9.01 20.90 7.17
C ILE A 12 -10.38 20.27 6.92
N ASP A 13 -11.37 21.04 6.48
CA ASP A 13 -12.69 20.51 6.13
C ASP A 13 -12.62 19.51 4.97
N ILE A 14 -11.66 19.65 4.05
CA ILE A 14 -11.40 18.67 2.99
C ILE A 14 -10.91 17.36 3.59
N LEU A 15 -10.09 17.39 4.64
CA LEU A 15 -9.65 16.16 5.31
C LEU A 15 -10.84 15.36 5.84
N LEU A 16 -11.82 16.04 6.44
CA LEU A 16 -13.03 15.40 6.99
C LEU A 16 -13.97 14.83 5.92
N ARG A 17 -13.71 15.08 4.62
CA ARG A 17 -14.41 14.42 3.51
C ARG A 17 -13.83 13.05 3.18
N PHE A 18 -12.62 12.71 3.65
CA PHE A 18 -12.05 11.38 3.46
C PHE A 18 -12.83 10.35 4.27
N LYS A 19 -13.34 9.33 3.56
CA LYS A 19 -14.19 8.27 4.14
C LYS A 19 -13.64 7.72 5.45
N HIS A 20 -12.39 7.25 5.43
CA HIS A 20 -11.78 6.60 6.59
C HIS A 20 -11.45 7.56 7.73
N LEU A 21 -11.07 8.81 7.44
CA LEU A 21 -10.86 9.78 8.51
C LEU A 21 -12.17 10.10 9.23
N ARG A 22 -13.26 10.24 8.48
CA ARG A 22 -14.60 10.52 9.01
C ARG A 22 -15.17 9.39 9.87
N GLU A 23 -14.76 8.15 9.59
CA GLU A 23 -15.09 6.99 10.42
C GLU A 23 -14.38 7.04 11.79
N LEU A 24 -13.26 7.76 11.90
CA LEU A 24 -12.49 7.92 13.14
C LEU A 24 -12.89 9.17 13.93
N THR A 25 -13.06 10.30 13.25
CA THR A 25 -13.44 11.57 13.87
C THR A 25 -14.20 12.47 12.90
N SER A 26 -15.11 13.28 13.43
CA SER A 26 -15.77 14.38 12.71
C SER A 26 -15.34 15.76 13.24
N SER A 27 -14.40 15.81 14.19
CA SER A 27 -13.96 17.04 14.85
C SER A 27 -12.69 17.59 14.20
N PRO A 28 -12.72 18.81 13.63
CA PRO A 28 -11.51 19.48 13.14
C PRO A 28 -10.43 19.60 14.21
N ALA A 29 -10.82 19.90 15.45
CA ALA A 29 -9.90 20.12 16.56
C ALA A 29 -9.10 18.84 16.90
N GLU A 30 -9.73 17.67 16.86
CA GLU A 30 -9.04 16.39 17.07
C GLU A 30 -8.03 16.10 15.96
N VAL A 31 -8.38 16.42 14.71
CA VAL A 31 -7.45 16.28 13.57
C VAL A 31 -6.26 17.21 13.73
N ILE A 32 -6.49 18.48 14.09
CA ILE A 32 -5.42 19.47 14.31
C ILE A 32 -4.48 19.02 15.42
N ASP A 33 -5.03 18.63 16.58
CA ASP A 33 -4.25 18.18 17.73
C ASP A 33 -3.40 16.94 17.38
N ALA A 34 -4.01 15.95 16.72
CA ALA A 34 -3.30 14.76 16.28
C ALA A 34 -2.15 15.07 15.31
N LEU A 35 -2.38 15.98 14.36
CA LEU A 35 -1.35 16.39 13.40
C LEU A 35 -0.22 17.16 14.09
N ARG A 36 -0.53 18.15 14.95
CA ARG A 36 0.52 18.93 15.65
C ARG A 36 1.37 18.06 16.59
N ASN A 37 0.77 17.08 17.25
CA ASN A 37 1.46 16.30 18.29
C ASN A 37 2.15 15.05 17.78
N ARG A 38 1.71 14.47 16.65
CA ARG A 38 2.18 13.14 16.21
C ARG A 38 2.66 13.08 14.77
N SER A 39 2.36 14.09 13.94
CA SER A 39 2.76 14.06 12.54
C SER A 39 4.13 14.68 12.34
N GLU A 40 4.98 13.92 11.68
CA GLU A 40 6.29 14.39 11.22
C GLU A 40 6.25 14.95 9.79
N LEU A 41 5.20 14.62 9.03
CA LEU A 41 5.15 14.74 7.58
C LEU A 41 4.18 15.82 7.08
N VAL A 42 3.12 16.04 7.85
CA VAL A 42 2.08 17.02 7.59
C VAL A 42 2.07 18.01 8.75
N GLU A 43 2.09 19.30 8.44
CA GLU A 43 1.99 20.39 9.40
C GLU A 43 0.68 21.15 9.23
N VAL A 44 0.19 21.72 10.34
CA VAL A 44 -1.00 22.57 10.38
C VAL A 44 -0.58 24.03 10.29
N SER A 45 -1.34 24.86 9.59
CA SER A 45 -1.14 26.31 9.57
C SER A 45 -1.31 26.92 10.97
N ALA A 46 -0.71 28.09 11.20
CA ALA A 46 -0.84 28.80 12.47
C ALA A 46 -2.30 29.17 12.79
N ASP A 47 -3.09 29.44 11.75
CA ASP A 47 -4.50 29.83 11.84
C ASP A 47 -5.47 28.63 11.94
N ASP A 48 -4.94 27.40 12.01
CA ASP A 48 -5.71 26.15 12.17
C ASP A 48 -6.76 25.91 11.09
N ASP A 49 -6.52 26.41 9.89
CA ASP A 49 -7.45 26.33 8.75
C ASP A 49 -7.03 25.30 7.68
N CYS A 50 -5.72 25.07 7.56
CA CYS A 50 -5.13 24.32 6.47
C CYS A 50 -4.03 23.40 6.96
N VAL A 51 -3.81 22.31 6.22
CA VAL A 51 -2.64 21.45 6.36
C VAL A 51 -1.80 21.49 5.10
N ARG A 52 -0.50 21.20 5.26
CA ARG A 52 0.39 20.97 4.12
C ARG A 52 1.47 19.95 4.46
N ARG A 53 2.09 19.37 3.44
CA ARG A 53 3.30 18.57 3.60
C ARG A 53 4.42 19.46 4.17
N ASN A 54 5.16 18.95 5.15
CA ASN A 54 6.33 19.62 5.72
C ASN A 54 7.39 19.83 4.62
N PRO A 55 7.76 21.08 4.27
CA PRO A 55 8.75 21.37 3.23
C PRO A 55 10.16 20.86 3.54
N GLU A 56 10.51 20.66 4.82
CA GLU A 56 11.80 20.12 5.25
C GLU A 56 11.90 18.61 5.05
N LYS A 57 10.76 17.94 4.85
CA LYS A 57 10.67 16.50 4.53
C LYS A 57 10.07 16.32 3.13
N PRO A 58 10.80 16.75 2.07
CA PRO A 58 10.33 16.61 0.71
C PRO A 58 10.09 15.13 0.39
N GLU A 59 9.17 14.89 -0.53
CA GLU A 59 9.02 13.56 -1.10
C GLU A 59 10.32 13.20 -1.82
N GLY A 60 10.81 11.98 -1.59
CA GLY A 60 11.97 11.48 -2.31
C GLY A 60 11.70 11.38 -3.81
N ASN A 61 12.74 11.11 -4.59
CA ASN A 61 12.57 10.83 -6.02
C ASN A 61 11.53 9.71 -6.19
N HIS A 62 10.50 9.98 -6.99
CA HIS A 62 9.37 9.07 -7.16
C HIS A 62 9.81 7.65 -7.58
N ASP A 63 10.77 7.54 -8.50
CA ASP A 63 11.27 6.26 -8.99
C ASP A 63 12.05 5.51 -7.91
N GLU A 64 12.83 6.21 -7.08
CA GLU A 64 13.57 5.61 -5.98
C GLU A 64 12.62 5.13 -4.88
N VAL A 65 11.62 5.94 -4.53
CA VAL A 65 10.57 5.58 -3.55
C VAL A 65 9.79 4.36 -4.04
N LEU A 66 9.40 4.34 -5.32
CA LEU A 66 8.71 3.18 -5.91
C LEU A 66 9.59 1.93 -5.92
N LYS A 67 10.88 2.06 -6.26
CA LYS A 67 11.83 0.93 -6.23
C LYS A 67 11.96 0.37 -4.82
N ASP A 68 12.17 1.22 -3.83
CA ASP A 68 12.25 0.80 -2.43
C ASP A 68 10.95 0.14 -1.96
N TYR A 69 9.80 0.73 -2.26
CA TYR A 69 8.49 0.17 -1.95
C TYR A 69 8.33 -1.23 -2.53
N LYS A 70 8.70 -1.45 -3.80
CA LYS A 70 8.67 -2.76 -4.45
C LYS A 70 9.64 -3.76 -3.83
N ARG A 71 10.85 -3.33 -3.42
CA ARG A 71 11.85 -4.20 -2.77
C ARG A 71 11.36 -4.70 -1.40
N ARG A 72 10.50 -3.95 -0.72
CA ARG A 72 9.93 -4.32 0.59
C ARG A 72 8.51 -4.90 0.49
N SER A 73 8.03 -5.17 -0.74
CA SER A 73 6.68 -5.65 -0.98
C SER A 73 6.64 -7.11 -1.40
N VAL A 74 5.59 -7.79 -0.95
CA VAL A 74 5.33 -9.21 -1.21
C VAL A 74 3.99 -9.36 -1.92
N TYR A 75 4.00 -10.11 -3.02
CA TYR A 75 2.79 -10.64 -3.62
C TYR A 75 2.27 -11.81 -2.79
N ILE A 76 0.98 -11.79 -2.46
CA ILE A 76 0.32 -12.88 -1.73
C ILE A 76 -1.00 -13.20 -2.45
N GLY A 77 -1.12 -14.40 -3.01
CA GLY A 77 -2.30 -14.89 -3.71
C GLY A 77 -2.88 -16.16 -3.09
N GLY A 78 -4.17 -16.41 -3.30
CA GLY A 78 -4.86 -17.62 -2.80
C GLY A 78 -5.91 -17.34 -1.72
N PHE A 79 -6.15 -16.07 -1.39
CA PHE A 79 -7.22 -15.69 -0.47
C PHE A 79 -8.61 -16.00 -1.06
N PRO A 80 -9.58 -16.45 -0.25
CA PRO A 80 -10.98 -16.51 -0.65
C PRO A 80 -11.49 -15.15 -1.18
N LEU A 81 -12.31 -15.16 -2.24
CA LEU A 81 -12.83 -13.93 -2.86
C LEU A 81 -13.72 -13.10 -1.92
N ARG A 82 -14.27 -13.72 -0.88
CA ARG A 82 -15.10 -13.07 0.16
C ARG A 82 -14.27 -12.50 1.32
N THR A 83 -12.95 -12.63 1.29
CA THR A 83 -12.08 -12.11 2.36
C THR A 83 -12.14 -10.59 2.38
N THR A 84 -12.39 -10.01 3.55
CA THR A 84 -12.52 -8.56 3.72
C THR A 84 -11.16 -7.88 3.93
N PHE A 85 -11.13 -6.55 3.74
CA PHE A 85 -9.92 -5.76 4.02
C PHE A 85 -9.45 -5.93 5.47
N ASP A 86 -10.37 -5.92 6.44
CA ASP A 86 -10.04 -6.06 7.86
C ASP A 86 -9.46 -7.44 8.19
N GLN A 87 -9.97 -8.49 7.56
CA GLN A 87 -9.42 -9.85 7.70
C GLN A 87 -8.00 -9.95 7.15
N LEU A 88 -7.73 -9.30 6.00
CA LEU A 88 -6.39 -9.23 5.42
C LEU A 88 -5.44 -8.42 6.31
N LYS A 89 -5.91 -7.30 6.87
CA LYS A 89 -5.14 -6.46 7.80
C LYS A 89 -4.76 -7.25 9.05
N ALA A 90 -5.74 -7.86 9.72
CA ALA A 90 -5.52 -8.69 10.90
C ALA A 90 -4.57 -9.86 10.62
N TYR A 91 -4.67 -10.47 9.43
CA TYR A 91 -3.73 -11.51 9.00
C TYR A 91 -2.29 -10.99 8.89
N LEU A 92 -2.08 -9.84 8.24
CA LEU A 92 -0.76 -9.26 8.01
C LEU A 92 -0.11 -8.79 9.32
N GLU A 93 -0.89 -8.21 10.23
CA GLU A 93 -0.42 -7.71 11.53
C GLU A 93 0.19 -8.82 12.42
N MET A 94 -0.18 -10.09 12.21
CA MET A 94 0.44 -11.24 12.91
C MET A 94 1.91 -11.47 12.53
N TYR A 95 2.37 -10.94 11.40
CA TYR A 95 3.68 -11.25 10.82
C TYR A 95 4.63 -10.05 10.73
N GLY A 96 4.25 -8.91 11.30
CA GLY A 96 5.10 -7.74 11.41
C GLY A 96 4.38 -6.44 11.05
N ASN A 97 5.15 -5.35 11.07
CA ASN A 97 4.63 -4.05 10.68
C ASN A 97 4.48 -3.98 9.15
N VAL A 98 3.23 -3.84 8.70
CA VAL A 98 2.85 -3.71 7.29
C VAL A 98 2.17 -2.36 7.11
N PRO A 99 2.93 -1.28 6.83
CA PRO A 99 2.38 0.07 6.74
C PRO A 99 1.26 0.24 5.72
N SER A 100 1.27 -0.58 4.65
CA SER A 100 0.22 -0.54 3.64
C SER A 100 0.15 -1.85 2.87
N PHE A 101 -1.04 -2.15 2.35
CA PHE A 101 -1.23 -3.21 1.37
C PHE A 101 -2.31 -2.80 0.38
N VAL A 102 -2.22 -3.35 -0.83
CA VAL A 102 -3.15 -3.08 -1.93
C VAL A 102 -3.83 -4.38 -2.35
N THR A 103 -5.16 -4.39 -2.35
CA THR A 103 -5.94 -5.51 -2.88
C THR A 103 -6.01 -5.44 -4.39
N ARG A 104 -5.72 -6.54 -5.08
CA ARG A 104 -5.98 -6.62 -6.53
C ARG A 104 -7.48 -6.83 -6.74
N ARG A 105 -8.10 -5.90 -7.46
CA ARG A 105 -9.53 -5.94 -7.80
C ARG A 105 -9.73 -6.09 -9.29
N ASP A 106 -10.88 -6.61 -9.64
CA ASP A 106 -11.37 -6.61 -10.99
C ASP A 106 -11.75 -5.20 -11.44
N SER A 107 -11.35 -4.81 -12.64
CA SER A 107 -11.54 -3.45 -13.13
C SER A 107 -13.01 -3.12 -13.36
N GLU A 108 -13.82 -4.11 -13.76
CA GLU A 108 -15.24 -3.91 -14.07
C GLU A 108 -16.09 -4.08 -12.82
N THR A 109 -15.93 -5.21 -12.13
CA THR A 109 -16.82 -5.56 -11.00
C THR A 109 -16.34 -5.00 -9.66
N GLN A 110 -15.12 -4.44 -9.60
CA GLN A 110 -14.45 -4.01 -8.35
C GLN A 110 -14.32 -5.13 -7.30
N GLN A 111 -14.55 -6.39 -7.68
CA GLN A 111 -14.47 -7.52 -6.78
C GLN A 111 -13.01 -7.91 -6.50
N PHE A 112 -12.76 -8.40 -5.29
CA PHE A 112 -11.45 -8.87 -4.89
C PHE A 112 -11.01 -10.09 -5.71
N ARG A 113 -9.79 -10.06 -6.27
CA ARG A 113 -9.21 -11.14 -7.09
C ARG A 113 -8.43 -12.19 -6.28
N GLY A 114 -8.64 -12.26 -4.95
CA GLY A 114 -7.96 -13.24 -4.11
C GLY A 114 -6.45 -13.02 -3.96
N SER A 115 -5.93 -11.82 -4.25
CA SER A 115 -4.51 -11.50 -4.15
C SER A 115 -4.26 -10.05 -3.72
N ILE A 116 -3.16 -9.85 -2.99
CA ILE A 116 -2.71 -8.56 -2.48
C ILE A 116 -1.22 -8.34 -2.77
N PHE A 117 -0.81 -7.08 -2.74
CA PHE A 117 0.58 -6.68 -2.51
C PHE A 117 0.67 -6.07 -1.12
N ALA A 118 1.49 -6.64 -0.25
CA ALA A 118 1.71 -6.15 1.11
C ALA A 118 3.12 -5.57 1.22
N THR A 119 3.22 -4.33 1.69
CA THR A 119 4.50 -3.64 1.88
C THR A 119 4.88 -3.66 3.33
N PHE A 120 5.98 -4.35 3.63
CA PHE A 120 6.54 -4.44 4.97
C PHE A 120 7.39 -3.21 5.27
N GLU A 121 7.55 -2.89 6.55
CA GLU A 121 8.41 -1.80 7.00
C GLU A 121 9.84 -1.93 6.45
N THR A 122 10.37 -3.16 6.40
CA THR A 122 11.72 -3.44 5.89
C THR A 122 11.72 -4.62 4.92
N GLU A 123 12.76 -4.70 4.08
CA GLU A 123 12.96 -5.83 3.18
C GLU A 123 13.21 -7.13 3.94
N GLN A 124 13.87 -7.04 5.10
CA GLN A 124 14.13 -8.17 5.97
C GLN A 124 12.82 -8.78 6.51
N LEU A 125 11.84 -7.95 6.90
CA LEU A 125 10.53 -8.44 7.32
C LEU A 125 9.78 -9.12 6.18
N ALA A 126 9.87 -8.58 4.96
CA ALA A 126 9.30 -9.24 3.77
C ALA A 126 9.93 -10.63 3.52
N GLN A 127 11.25 -10.74 3.63
CA GLN A 127 11.96 -12.01 3.50
C GLN A 127 11.61 -13.00 4.61
N GLN A 128 11.51 -12.54 5.86
CA GLN A 128 11.09 -13.35 7.00
C GLN A 128 9.66 -13.87 6.82
N PHE A 129 8.74 -13.02 6.33
CA PHE A 129 7.38 -13.44 5.99
C PHE A 129 7.39 -14.57 4.96
N LEU A 130 8.18 -14.46 3.89
CA LEU A 130 8.32 -15.50 2.87
C LEU A 130 8.90 -16.81 3.41
N ALA A 131 9.91 -16.72 4.27
CA ALA A 131 10.56 -17.88 4.88
C ALA A 131 9.68 -18.57 5.93
N ASN A 132 8.70 -17.87 6.53
CA ASN A 132 7.80 -18.42 7.52
C ASN A 132 6.76 -19.36 6.87
N PRO A 133 6.73 -20.67 7.21
CA PRO A 133 5.77 -21.62 6.64
C PRO A 133 4.32 -21.37 7.08
N THR A 134 4.10 -20.93 8.33
CA THR A 134 2.77 -20.63 8.87
C THR A 134 2.13 -19.45 8.14
N ALA A 135 2.94 -18.45 7.77
CA ALA A 135 2.52 -17.35 6.92
C ALA A 135 2.19 -17.77 5.46
N GLY A 136 2.39 -19.04 5.11
CA GLY A 136 1.99 -19.64 3.84
C GLY A 136 0.58 -20.22 3.86
N ILE A 137 -0.13 -20.13 4.98
CA ILE A 137 -1.43 -20.77 5.18
C ILE A 137 -2.45 -19.75 5.68
N TYR A 138 -3.61 -19.69 5.03
CA TYR A 138 -4.76 -18.88 5.44
C TYR A 138 -6.02 -19.72 5.46
N HIS A 139 -6.62 -19.93 6.64
CA HIS A 139 -7.76 -20.82 6.88
C HIS A 139 -7.62 -22.19 6.17
N GLY A 140 -6.45 -22.82 6.32
CA GLY A 140 -6.16 -24.14 5.73
C GLY A 140 -5.85 -24.13 4.23
N ARG A 141 -5.81 -22.96 3.57
CA ARG A 141 -5.41 -22.83 2.17
C ARG A 141 -3.96 -22.38 2.05
N PHE A 142 -3.22 -23.01 1.14
CA PHE A 142 -1.88 -22.56 0.79
C PHE A 142 -1.94 -21.25 0.00
N LEU A 143 -1.09 -20.31 0.38
CA LEU A 143 -0.91 -19.04 -0.29
C LEU A 143 0.29 -19.10 -1.23
N ASP A 144 0.12 -18.57 -2.43
CA ASP A 144 1.25 -18.28 -3.32
C ASP A 144 1.91 -16.97 -2.89
N ARG A 145 3.20 -17.01 -2.56
CA ARG A 145 3.92 -15.87 -2.00
C ARG A 145 5.25 -15.69 -2.71
N LYS A 146 5.50 -14.46 -3.17
CA LYS A 146 6.72 -14.08 -3.90
C LYS A 146 7.09 -12.65 -3.56
N MET A 147 8.36 -12.28 -3.60
CA MET A 147 8.70 -10.86 -3.65
C MET A 147 7.95 -10.20 -4.82
N GLN A 148 7.50 -8.96 -4.65
CA GLN A 148 6.72 -8.28 -5.69
C GLN A 148 7.50 -8.23 -7.02
N LEU A 149 8.80 -7.95 -6.96
CA LEU A 149 9.66 -7.91 -8.15
C LEU A 149 9.69 -9.27 -8.88
N ASP A 150 9.81 -10.37 -8.14
CA ASP A 150 9.81 -11.73 -8.71
C ASP A 150 8.46 -12.07 -9.34
N TYR A 151 7.35 -11.68 -8.69
CA TYR A 151 6.02 -11.86 -9.24
C TYR A 151 5.81 -11.06 -10.54
N GLU A 152 6.25 -9.80 -10.57
CA GLU A 152 6.16 -8.94 -11.75
C GLU A 152 6.93 -9.55 -12.94
N GLN A 153 8.16 -10.01 -12.71
CA GLN A 153 8.99 -10.68 -13.73
C GLN A 153 8.34 -11.98 -14.22
N TYR A 154 7.86 -12.83 -13.32
CA TYR A 154 7.15 -14.07 -13.65
C TYR A 154 5.93 -13.77 -14.53
N ARG A 155 5.11 -12.79 -14.13
CA ARG A 155 3.89 -12.42 -14.85
C ARG A 155 4.21 -11.88 -16.24
N GLN A 156 5.19 -10.99 -16.37
CA GLN A 156 5.61 -10.45 -17.66
C GLN A 156 6.12 -11.55 -18.59
N ARG A 157 6.97 -12.45 -18.08
CA ARG A 157 7.50 -13.57 -18.86
C ARG A 157 6.39 -14.52 -19.31
N LYS A 158 5.40 -14.78 -18.45
CA LYS A 158 4.26 -15.63 -18.79
C LYS A 158 3.43 -15.03 -19.94
N ILE A 159 3.10 -13.74 -19.85
CA ILE A 159 2.38 -13.02 -20.91
C ILE A 159 3.16 -13.07 -22.23
N GLN A 160 4.48 -12.84 -22.18
CA GLN A 160 5.34 -12.91 -23.36
C GLN A 160 5.34 -14.30 -24.00
N LEU A 161 5.46 -15.37 -23.20
CA LEU A 161 5.42 -16.75 -23.70
C LEU A 161 4.07 -17.11 -24.30
N ASP A 162 2.97 -16.65 -23.70
CA ASP A 162 1.62 -16.88 -24.23
C ASP A 162 1.43 -16.17 -25.57
N TYR A 163 1.98 -14.95 -25.73
CA TYR A 163 2.03 -14.24 -26.99
C TYR A 163 2.86 -15.00 -28.05
N GLU A 164 4.09 -15.41 -27.70
CA GLU A 164 4.97 -16.18 -28.60
C GLU A 164 4.30 -17.48 -29.08
N ARG A 165 3.61 -18.20 -28.19
CA ARG A 165 2.85 -19.41 -28.54
C ARG A 165 1.71 -19.14 -29.50
N TYR A 166 0.97 -18.05 -29.31
CA TYR A 166 -0.14 -17.68 -30.18
C TYR A 166 0.33 -17.44 -31.62
N TYR A 167 1.44 -16.71 -31.80
CA TYR A 167 1.98 -16.40 -33.13
C TYR A 167 2.79 -17.54 -33.76
N ALA A 168 3.26 -18.52 -32.99
CA ALA A 168 3.92 -19.71 -33.53
C ALA A 168 2.98 -20.66 -34.30
N HIS A 169 1.65 -20.47 -34.18
CA HIS A 169 0.63 -21.27 -34.84
C HIS A 169 -0.05 -20.55 -36.03
N ILE A 170 0.43 -19.34 -36.38
CA ILE A 170 0.03 -18.58 -37.58
C ILE A 170 1.11 -18.77 -38.64
#